data_AF-A0A5N1L561-F1
#
_entry.id   AF-A0A5N1L561-F1
#
_cell.length_a   1.000
_cell.length_b   1.000
_cell.length_c   1.000
_cell.angle_alpha   90.00
_cell.angle_beta   90.00
_cell.angle_gamma   90.00
#
_symmetry.space_group_name_H-M   'P 1'
#
loop_
_entity.id
_entity.type
_entity.pdbx_description
1 polymer ?
#
loop_
_entity_poly.entity_id
_entity_poly.type
_entity_poly.pdbx_seq_one_letter_code
_entity_poly.pdbx_strand_id
1 'polypeptide(L)'
;MNHDRIHAQEPSHHRDRWTVGTVAEIVEENGHCTVTVEDESGEPIELVVTMAIRDLFVSRLDIGDDESPVGERVWFREHGGP
;
A
#
# COMPACT_ATOMS: atom_id res chain seq x y z
N MET A 1 -14.60 5.11 10.34
CA MET A 1 -14.13 4.84 8.97
C MET A 1 -12.66 4.50 9.11
N ASN A 2 -12.36 3.22 9.05
CA ASN A 2 -11.00 2.73 9.26
C ASN A 2 -10.42 2.50 7.87
N HIS A 3 -9.38 3.25 7.52
CA HIS A 3 -8.63 3.02 6.29
C HIS A 3 -7.48 2.06 6.58
N ASP A 4 -7.11 1.30 5.56
CA ASP A 4 -5.93 0.45 5.62
C ASP A 4 -4.68 1.30 5.72
N ARG A 5 -3.57 0.67 6.11
CA ARG A 5 -2.28 1.36 6.16
C ARG A 5 -1.31 0.71 5.21
N ILE A 6 -0.61 1.54 4.47
CA ILE A 6 0.44 1.15 3.54
C ILE A 6 1.66 2.03 3.78
N HIS A 7 2.83 1.41 3.71
CA HIS A 7 4.14 2.03 3.85
C HIS A 7 5.04 1.57 2.70
N ALA A 8 5.73 2.53 2.09
CA ALA A 8 6.75 2.27 1.07
C ALA A 8 8.05 1.66 1.62
N GLN A 9 8.24 1.73 2.93
CA GLN A 9 9.45 1.25 3.61
C GLN A 9 9.08 0.47 4.85
N GLU A 10 9.98 -0.41 5.27
CA GLU A 10 9.78 -1.22 6.46
C GLU A 10 9.52 -0.34 7.69
N PRO A 11 8.37 -0.51 8.37
CA PRO A 11 8.05 0.29 9.53
C PRO A 11 9.00 -0.07 10.68
N SER A 12 9.62 0.94 11.30
CA SER A 12 10.56 0.73 12.41
C SER A 12 9.88 0.23 13.71
N HIS A 13 8.55 0.34 13.81
CA HIS A 13 7.77 -0.08 14.97
C HIS A 13 6.66 -1.06 14.57
N HIS A 14 6.40 -2.05 15.43
CA HIS A 14 5.37 -3.09 15.27
C HIS A 14 5.49 -3.92 13.99
N ARG A 15 6.72 -4.29 13.59
CA ARG A 15 7.01 -5.06 12.36
C ARG A 15 6.18 -6.33 12.22
N ASP A 16 5.94 -7.05 13.30
CA ASP A 16 5.12 -8.28 13.33
C ASP A 16 3.63 -8.07 12.98
N ARG A 17 3.18 -6.82 12.81
CA ARG A 17 1.80 -6.47 12.44
C ARG A 17 1.66 -5.98 11.00
N TRP A 18 2.71 -6.09 10.20
CA TRP A 18 2.71 -5.66 8.80
C TRP A 18 3.03 -6.84 7.91
N THR A 19 2.28 -6.96 6.83
CA THR A 19 2.52 -7.92 5.77
C THR A 19 3.30 -7.22 4.66
N VAL A 20 4.20 -7.95 4.03
CA VAL A 20 4.95 -7.48 2.86
C VAL A 20 4.20 -7.89 1.61
N GLY A 21 4.03 -6.96 0.68
CA GLY A 21 3.46 -7.22 -0.63
C GLY A 21 4.12 -6.38 -1.71
N THR A 22 3.73 -6.64 -2.95
CA THR A 22 4.17 -5.90 -4.12
C THR A 22 2.96 -5.21 -4.73
N VAL A 23 3.05 -3.93 -5.06
CA VAL A 23 1.94 -3.22 -5.69
C VAL A 23 1.71 -3.80 -7.08
N ALA A 24 0.52 -4.35 -7.32
CA ALA A 24 0.11 -4.87 -8.61
C ALA A 24 -0.69 -3.83 -9.41
N GLU A 25 -1.53 -3.05 -8.72
CA GLU A 25 -2.38 -2.05 -9.35
C GLU A 25 -2.72 -0.91 -8.39
N ILE A 26 -2.98 0.27 -8.92
CA ILE A 26 -3.54 1.39 -8.17
C ILE A 26 -4.70 1.99 -8.95
N VAL A 27 -5.83 2.16 -8.27
CA VAL A 27 -7.05 2.75 -8.81
C VAL A 27 -7.50 3.91 -7.92
N GLU A 28 -7.80 5.05 -8.52
CA GLU A 28 -8.31 6.23 -7.80
C GLU A 28 -9.82 6.35 -8.00
N GLU A 29 -10.59 6.22 -6.92
CA GLU A 29 -12.06 6.25 -6.96
C GLU A 29 -12.63 7.15 -5.87
N ASN A 30 -13.49 8.09 -6.26
CA ASN A 30 -14.30 8.90 -5.33
C ASN A 30 -13.49 9.54 -4.18
N GLY A 31 -12.28 10.04 -4.47
CA GLY A 31 -11.39 10.68 -3.49
C GLY A 31 -10.64 9.70 -2.57
N HIS A 32 -10.67 8.42 -2.90
CA HIS A 32 -9.95 7.33 -2.24
C HIS A 32 -9.08 6.61 -3.27
N CYS A 33 -8.08 5.88 -2.80
CA CYS A 33 -7.19 5.09 -3.61
C CYS A 33 -7.31 3.64 -3.17
N THR A 34 -7.67 2.78 -4.10
CA THR A 34 -7.57 1.34 -3.93
C THR A 34 -6.20 0.93 -4.46
N VAL A 35 -5.37 0.36 -3.60
CA VAL A 35 -4.05 -0.18 -3.95
C VAL A 35 -4.14 -1.69 -3.88
N THR A 36 -4.03 -2.36 -5.01
CA THR A 36 -3.96 -3.81 -5.09
C THR A 36 -2.51 -4.23 -4.86
N VAL A 37 -2.27 -5.03 -3.83
CA VAL A 37 -0.95 -5.59 -3.53
C VAL A 37 -1.00 -7.11 -3.63
N GLU A 38 -0.01 -7.71 -4.25
CA GLU A 38 0.20 -9.16 -4.20
C GLU A 38 1.06 -9.48 -2.98
N ASP A 39 0.56 -10.35 -2.11
CA ASP A 39 1.35 -10.85 -0.99
C ASP A 39 2.47 -11.81 -1.43
N GLU A 40 3.21 -12.37 -0.47
CA GLU A 40 4.26 -13.35 -0.75
C GLU A 40 3.76 -14.67 -1.41
N SER A 41 2.47 -14.98 -1.27
CA SER A 41 1.80 -16.11 -1.90
C SER A 41 1.29 -15.78 -3.31
N GLY A 42 1.36 -14.51 -3.72
CA GLY A 42 0.79 -14.01 -4.97
C GLY A 42 -0.72 -13.80 -4.90
N GLU A 43 -1.30 -13.71 -3.68
CA GLU A 43 -2.71 -13.40 -3.51
C GLU A 43 -2.92 -11.88 -3.62
N PRO A 44 -3.79 -11.39 -4.53
CA PRO A 44 -4.07 -9.97 -4.65
C PRO A 44 -4.98 -9.52 -3.49
N ILE A 45 -4.56 -8.46 -2.80
CA ILE A 45 -5.22 -7.86 -1.65
C ILE A 45 -5.50 -6.39 -1.98
N GLU A 46 -6.76 -5.99 -1.82
CA GLU A 46 -7.22 -4.63 -2.11
C GLU A 46 -7.16 -3.76 -0.84
N LEU A 47 -6.36 -2.71 -0.86
CA LEU A 47 -6.19 -1.79 0.26
C LEU A 47 -6.82 -0.45 -0.06
N VAL A 48 -7.79 -0.03 0.76
CA VAL A 48 -8.46 1.25 0.55
C VAL A 48 -7.83 2.30 1.46
N VAL A 49 -7.14 3.25 0.83
CA VAL A 49 -6.46 4.37 1.49
C VAL A 49 -6.96 5.70 0.97
N THR A 50 -6.76 6.77 1.73
CA THR A 50 -7.06 8.14 1.22
C THR A 50 -6.00 8.60 0.24
N MET A 51 -6.34 9.54 -0.64
CA MET A 51 -5.39 10.20 -1.56
C MET A 51 -4.14 10.75 -0.84
N ALA A 52 -4.31 11.33 0.35
CA ALA A 52 -3.19 11.84 1.14
C ALA A 52 -2.22 10.73 1.58
N ILE A 53 -2.71 9.52 1.85
CA ILE A 53 -1.87 8.36 2.17
C ILE A 53 -1.21 7.84 0.89
N ARG A 54 -1.95 7.80 -0.23
CA ARG A 54 -1.38 7.45 -1.54
C ARG A 54 -0.18 8.32 -1.89
N ASP A 55 -0.36 9.63 -1.88
CA ASP A 55 0.70 10.59 -2.17
C ASP A 55 1.90 10.43 -1.21
N LEU A 56 1.59 10.24 0.08
CA LEU A 56 2.58 10.08 1.14
C LEU A 56 3.41 8.80 1.03
N PHE A 57 2.85 7.68 0.54
CA PHE A 57 3.64 6.47 0.33
C PHE A 57 4.35 6.50 -1.02
N VAL A 58 3.72 7.00 -2.09
CA VAL A 58 4.35 7.14 -3.40
C VAL A 58 5.58 8.03 -3.32
N SER A 59 5.48 9.17 -2.61
CA SER A 59 6.63 10.06 -2.34
C SER A 59 7.77 9.40 -1.56
N ARG A 60 7.56 8.24 -0.93
CA ARG A 60 8.59 7.48 -0.19
C ARG A 60 9.15 6.30 -0.97
N LEU A 61 8.56 5.96 -2.11
CA LEU A 61 9.11 4.96 -3.02
C LEU A 61 10.35 5.55 -3.69
N ASP A 62 11.34 4.70 -3.95
CA ASP A 62 12.59 5.10 -4.64
C ASP A 62 12.38 5.06 -6.17
N ILE A 63 11.28 5.67 -6.63
CA ILE A 63 10.85 5.74 -8.03
C ILE A 63 10.77 7.20 -8.46
N GLY A 64 10.94 7.49 -9.75
CA GLY A 64 10.77 8.84 -10.28
C GLY A 64 9.35 9.38 -10.07
N ASP A 65 9.19 10.71 -9.99
CA ASP A 65 7.90 11.37 -9.73
C ASP A 65 6.77 11.00 -10.73
N ASP A 66 7.13 10.55 -11.94
CA ASP A 66 6.22 10.11 -13.00
C ASP A 66 6.19 8.58 -13.19
N GLU A 67 6.91 7.82 -12.36
CA GLU A 67 6.94 6.37 -12.43
C GLU A 67 5.77 5.74 -11.69
N SER A 68 5.25 4.64 -12.27
CA SER A 68 4.19 3.89 -11.63
C SER A 68 4.76 3.15 -10.41
N PRO A 69 4.08 3.21 -9.25
CA PRO A 69 4.46 2.42 -8.08
C PRO A 69 4.20 0.92 -8.26
N VAL A 70 3.62 0.50 -9.39
CA VAL A 70 3.42 -0.91 -9.72
C VAL A 70 4.77 -1.63 -9.85
N GLY A 71 4.89 -2.79 -9.19
CA GLY A 71 6.12 -3.56 -9.05
C GLY A 71 6.93 -3.23 -7.80
N GLU A 72 6.57 -2.17 -7.07
CA GLU A 72 7.29 -1.76 -5.87
C GLU A 72 6.85 -2.56 -4.64
N ARG A 73 7.83 -2.84 -3.78
CA ARG A 73 7.60 -3.53 -2.51
C ARG A 73 7.06 -2.56 -1.47
N VAL A 74 5.98 -2.97 -0.81
CA VAL A 74 5.30 -2.19 0.22
C VAL A 74 5.00 -3.05 1.44
N TRP A 75 4.82 -2.39 2.58
CA TRP A 75 4.39 -2.97 3.84
C TRP A 75 2.98 -2.48 4.12
N PHE A 76 2.03 -3.39 4.20
CA PHE A 76 0.63 -3.06 4.40
C PHE A 76 0.06 -3.77 5.61
N ARG A 77 -1.09 -3.27 6.06
CA ARG A 77 -1.95 -3.96 7.01
C ARG A 77 -3.39 -3.53 6.82
N GLU A 78 -4.26 -4.51 6.86
CA GLU A 78 -5.70 -4.30 6.80
C GLU A 78 -6.21 -3.82 8.16
N HIS A 79 -6.99 -2.74 8.18
CA HIS A 79 -7.60 -2.29 9.43
C HIS A 79 -8.91 -3.05 9.68
N GLY A 80 -8.80 -4.23 10.27
CA GLY A 80 -9.95 -5.01 10.72
C GLY A 80 -9.92 -6.49 10.33
N GLY A 81 -8.74 -7.09 10.20
CA GLY A 81 -8.63 -8.54 10.07
C GLY A 81 -9.34 -9.25 11.24
N PRO A 82 -10.08 -10.35 10.98
CA PRO A 82 -11.02 -10.99 11.90
C PRO A 82 -10.42 -11.49 13.22
#